data_AF-A0A3M2T639-F1
#
_entry.id   AF-A0A3M2T639-F1
#
_cell.length_a   1.000
_cell.length_b   1.000
_cell.length_c   1.000
_cell.angle_alpha   90.00
_cell.angle_beta   90.00
_cell.angle_gamma   90.00
#
_symmetry.space_group_name_H-M   'P 1'
#
loop_
_entity.id
_entity.type
_entity.pdbx_description
1 polymer ?
#
loop_
_entity_poly.entity_id
_entity_poly.type
_entity_poly.pdbx_seq_one_letter_code
_entity_poly.pdbx_strand_id
1 'polypeptide(L)'
;MFYPILRELRAGLGPVSTERLRLELHDYVNGAANQQHVRELDQLPDPWDHFQMRADDVGVIPSITQNEFAMEFELPEYVRRHEAMETIIQGCTKLTILLNEILSLQKEFVSLPMSSLHGF
;
A
#
# COMPACT_ATOMS: atom_id res chain seq x y z
N MET A 1 2.98 17.35 7.43
CA MET A 1 4.13 16.54 7.88
C MET A 1 4.79 15.73 6.76
N PHE A 2 4.16 15.53 5.60
CA PHE A 2 4.66 14.68 4.51
C PHE A 2 5.77 15.33 3.63
N TYR A 3 5.63 16.62 3.31
CA TYR A 3 6.56 17.33 2.42
C TYR A 3 8.03 17.38 2.87
N PRO A 4 8.36 17.55 4.18
CA PRO A 4 9.75 17.49 4.63
C PRO A 4 10.43 16.13 4.38
N ILE A 5 9.70 15.03 4.62
CA ILE A 5 10.22 13.67 4.43
C ILE A 5 10.48 13.41 2.95
N LEU A 6 9.54 13.78 2.07
CA LEU A 6 9.72 13.64 0.62
C LEU A 6 10.90 14.48 0.10
N ARG A 7 11.15 15.65 0.68
CA ARG A 7 12.28 16.50 0.31
C ARG A 7 13.60 15.82 0.67
N GLU A 8 13.70 15.18 1.82
CA GLU A 8 14.90 14.44 2.24
C GLU A 8 15.13 13.20 1.38
N LEU A 9 14.08 12.42 1.13
CA LEU A 9 14.14 11.26 0.22
C LEU A 9 14.62 11.66 -1.18
N ARG A 10 14.05 12.74 -1.75
CA ARG A 10 14.44 13.25 -3.07
C ARG A 10 15.88 13.77 -3.11
N ALA A 11 16.41 14.28 -2.00
CA ALA A 11 17.78 14.78 -1.96
C ALA A 11 18.82 13.66 -1.99
N GLY A 12 18.46 12.48 -1.48
CA GLY A 12 19.39 11.35 -1.38
C GLY A 12 19.13 10.19 -2.37
N LEU A 13 17.97 10.14 -3.02
CA LEU A 13 17.69 9.18 -4.10
C LEU A 13 18.27 9.63 -5.44
N GLY A 14 18.69 8.65 -6.25
CA GLY A 14 18.98 8.88 -7.67
C GLY A 14 17.74 9.33 -8.44
N PRO A 15 17.92 9.90 -9.65
CA PRO A 15 16.81 10.41 -10.46
C PRO A 15 15.81 9.33 -10.87
N VAL A 16 16.29 8.10 -11.11
CA VAL A 16 15.44 6.95 -11.46
C VAL A 16 14.56 6.55 -10.26
N SER A 17 15.17 6.38 -9.09
CA SER A 17 14.46 6.03 -7.85
C SER A 17 13.49 7.13 -7.40
N THR A 18 13.84 8.41 -7.64
CA THR A 18 12.95 9.55 -7.38
C THR A 18 11.69 9.49 -8.23
N GLU A 19 11.83 9.27 -9.55
CA GLU A 19 10.66 9.18 -10.44
C GLU A 19 9.83 7.93 -10.13
N ARG A 20 10.50 6.82 -9.80
CA ARG A 20 9.83 5.59 -9.35
C ARG A 20 9.01 5.83 -8.09
N LEU A 21 9.60 6.43 -7.05
CA LEU A 21 8.87 6.76 -5.82
C LEU A 21 7.67 7.68 -6.10
N ARG A 22 7.79 8.62 -7.05
CA ARG A 22 6.68 9.50 -7.44
C ARG A 22 5.50 8.70 -8.01
N LEU A 23 5.77 7.74 -8.90
CA LEU A 23 4.74 6.87 -9.49
C LEU A 23 4.11 5.99 -8.42
N GLU A 24 4.93 5.34 -7.59
CA GLU A 24 4.46 4.46 -6.52
C GLU A 24 3.57 5.19 -5.50
N LEU A 25 3.91 6.43 -5.15
CA LEU A 25 3.09 7.26 -4.26
C LEU A 25 1.79 7.72 -4.94
N HIS A 26 1.82 8.00 -6.23
CA HIS A 26 0.62 8.36 -6.99
C HIS A 26 -0.36 7.20 -7.02
N ASP A 27 0.13 5.98 -7.31
CA ASP A 27 -0.70 4.78 -7.36
C ASP A 27 -1.29 4.46 -5.97
N TYR A 28 -0.49 4.59 -4.92
CA TYR A 28 -0.98 4.46 -3.54
C TYR A 28 -2.11 5.44 -3.19
N VAL A 29 -1.97 6.73 -3.57
CA VAL A 29 -3.01 7.74 -3.30
C VAL A 29 -4.29 7.42 -4.07
N ASN A 30 -4.20 6.97 -5.32
CA ASN A 30 -5.36 6.57 -6.11
C ASN A 30 -6.06 5.33 -5.53
N GLY A 31 -5.29 4.34 -5.10
CA GLY A 31 -5.82 3.16 -4.43
C GLY A 31 -6.57 3.51 -3.13
N ALA A 32 -5.97 4.38 -2.31
CA ALA A 32 -6.64 4.89 -1.11
C ALA A 32 -7.95 5.64 -1.42
N ALA A 33 -7.99 6.40 -2.53
CA ALA A 33 -9.21 7.08 -2.97
C ALA A 33 -10.29 6.09 -3.43
N ASN A 34 -9.92 5.03 -4.16
CA ASN A 34 -10.85 3.97 -4.56
C ASN A 34 -11.45 3.25 -3.35
N GLN A 35 -10.63 2.90 -2.35
CA GLN A 35 -11.10 2.28 -1.12
C GLN A 35 -12.07 3.19 -0.35
N GLN A 36 -11.79 4.49 -0.31
CA GLN A 36 -12.69 5.46 0.30
C GLN A 36 -14.03 5.52 -0.45
N HIS A 37 -14.01 5.53 -1.78
CA HIS A 37 -15.22 5.52 -2.58
C HIS A 37 -16.08 4.28 -2.32
N VAL A 38 -15.47 3.08 -2.24
CA VAL A 38 -16.19 1.84 -1.91
C VAL A 38 -16.85 1.92 -0.53
N ARG A 39 -16.19 2.53 0.46
CA ARG A 39 -16.78 2.74 1.79
C ARG A 39 -17.98 3.67 1.76
N GLU A 40 -17.98 4.69 0.91
CA GLU A 40 -19.10 5.63 0.75
C GLU A 40 -20.34 4.98 0.10
N LEU A 41 -20.15 3.88 -0.64
CA LEU A 41 -21.25 3.13 -1.25
C LEU A 41 -22.02 2.25 -0.25
N ASP A 42 -21.59 2.19 1.02
CA ASP A 42 -22.19 1.42 2.12
C ASP A 42 -22.45 -0.06 1.77
N GLN A 43 -21.57 -0.63 0.95
CA GLN A 43 -21.60 -2.03 0.55
C GLN A 43 -20.34 -2.74 1.03
N LEU A 44 -20.52 -3.95 1.55
CA LEU A 44 -19.39 -4.84 1.81
C LEU A 44 -18.90 -5.37 0.46
N PRO A 45 -17.65 -5.08 0.05
CA PRO A 45 -17.09 -5.68 -1.15
C PRO A 45 -17.00 -7.20 -0.99
N ASP A 46 -17.04 -7.91 -2.11
CA ASP A 46 -16.68 -9.33 -2.11
C ASP A 46 -15.27 -9.50 -1.48
N PRO A 47 -15.07 -10.47 -0.57
CA PRO A 47 -13.79 -10.62 0.13
C PRO A 47 -12.59 -10.79 -0.81
N TRP A 48 -12.76 -11.43 -1.96
CA TRP A 48 -11.69 -11.61 -2.94
C TRP A 48 -11.40 -10.31 -3.69
N ASP A 49 -12.44 -9.58 -4.09
CA ASP A 49 -12.29 -8.27 -4.73
C ASP A 49 -11.67 -7.25 -3.78
N HIS A 50 -12.07 -7.28 -2.50
CA HIS A 50 -11.47 -6.46 -1.45
C HIS A 50 -9.98 -6.77 -1.27
N PHE A 51 -9.65 -8.07 -1.19
CA PHE A 51 -8.28 -8.51 -1.02
C PHE A 51 -7.40 -8.15 -2.22
N GLN A 52 -7.92 -8.30 -3.44
CA GLN A 52 -7.21 -7.94 -4.66
C GLN A 52 -7.01 -6.43 -4.76
N MET A 53 -8.06 -5.63 -4.49
CA MET A 53 -7.96 -4.17 -4.41
C MET A 53 -6.88 -3.75 -3.42
N ARG A 54 -6.87 -4.31 -2.21
CA ARG A 54 -5.82 -4.03 -1.23
C ARG A 54 -4.44 -4.53 -1.70
N ALA A 55 -4.34 -5.67 -2.36
CA ALA A 55 -3.05 -6.20 -2.83
C ALA A 55 -2.38 -5.29 -3.86
N ASP A 56 -3.18 -4.61 -4.69
CA ASP A 56 -2.69 -3.70 -5.71
C ASP A 56 -2.49 -2.26 -5.17
N ASP A 57 -3.20 -1.89 -4.11
CA ASP A 57 -3.26 -0.51 -3.59
C ASP A 57 -2.36 -0.22 -2.37
N VAL A 58 -1.72 -1.22 -1.76
CA VAL A 58 -0.98 -0.96 -0.51
C VAL A 58 0.37 -0.30 -0.79
N GLY A 59 0.69 0.70 0.05
CA GLY A 59 1.96 1.44 0.07
C GLY A 59 3.22 0.60 0.35
N VAL A 60 3.16 -0.74 0.21
CA VAL A 60 4.31 -1.65 0.27
C VAL A 60 5.32 -1.30 -0.81
N ILE A 61 4.87 -0.97 -2.02
CA ILE A 61 5.77 -0.68 -3.14
C ILE A 61 6.60 0.60 -2.87
N PRO A 62 6.01 1.73 -2.44
CA PRO A 62 6.78 2.87 -1.92
C PRO A 62 7.78 2.48 -0.81
N SER A 63 7.43 1.54 0.08
CA SER A 63 8.32 1.08 1.14
C SER A 63 9.56 0.35 0.63
N ILE A 64 9.50 -0.30 -0.54
CA ILE A 64 10.68 -0.93 -1.17
C ILE A 64 11.67 0.15 -1.61
N THR A 65 11.21 1.20 -2.29
CA THR A 65 12.06 2.32 -2.69
C THR A 65 12.61 3.09 -1.49
N GLN A 66 11.83 3.21 -0.42
CA GLN A 66 12.33 3.79 0.85
C GLN A 66 13.37 2.90 1.53
N ASN A 67 13.24 1.57 1.47
CA ASN A 67 14.24 0.65 2.02
C ASN A 67 15.56 0.69 1.24
N GLU A 68 15.50 0.73 -0.09
CA GLU A 68 16.67 0.97 -0.95
C GLU A 68 17.41 2.23 -0.51
N PHE A 69 16.68 3.33 -0.34
CA PHE A 69 17.24 4.58 0.20
C PHE A 69 17.87 4.42 1.58
N ALA A 70 17.12 3.85 2.54
CA ALA A 70 17.56 3.70 3.93
C ALA A 70 18.80 2.80 4.08
N MET A 71 18.99 1.87 3.14
CA MET A 71 20.11 0.95 3.08
C MET A 71 21.23 1.44 2.14
N GLU A 72 21.11 2.67 1.62
CA GLU A 72 22.10 3.33 0.77
C GLU A 72 22.45 2.55 -0.51
N PHE A 73 21.48 1.84 -1.10
CA PHE A 73 21.66 1.13 -2.38
C PHE A 73 20.47 1.33 -3.32
N GLU A 74 20.68 1.15 -4.62
CA GLU A 74 19.60 1.13 -5.61
C GLU A 74 19.62 -0.20 -6.37
N LEU A 75 18.47 -0.90 -6.40
CA LEU A 75 18.38 -2.09 -7.23
C LEU A 75 18.40 -1.70 -8.71
N PRO A 76 19.21 -2.39 -9.54
CA PRO A 76 19.10 -2.26 -10.98
C PRO A 76 17.70 -2.65 -11.46
N GLU A 77 17.19 -1.94 -12.46
CA GLU A 77 15.81 -2.13 -12.94
C GLU A 77 15.53 -3.57 -13.41
N TYR A 78 16.52 -4.24 -14.00
CA TYR A 78 16.40 -5.64 -14.43
C TYR A 78 16.29 -6.62 -13.25
N VAL A 79 16.83 -6.28 -12.07
CA VAL A 79 16.64 -7.07 -10.84
C VAL A 79 15.24 -6.79 -10.30
N ARG A 80 14.87 -5.51 -10.22
CA ARG A 80 13.60 -5.09 -9.60
C ARG A 80 12.38 -5.60 -10.37
N ARG A 81 12.43 -5.60 -11.70
CA ARG A 81 11.37 -6.14 -12.60
C ARG A 81 11.53 -7.62 -12.92
N HIS A 82 12.45 -8.31 -12.25
CA HIS A 82 12.56 -9.74 -12.44
C HIS A 82 11.28 -10.40 -11.92
N GLU A 83 10.69 -11.32 -12.71
CA GLU A 83 9.43 -12.00 -12.37
C GLU A 83 9.44 -12.63 -10.96
N ALA A 84 10.57 -13.21 -10.57
CA ALA A 84 10.75 -13.74 -9.22
C ALA A 84 10.63 -12.66 -8.12
N MET A 85 11.17 -11.45 -8.37
CA MET A 85 11.04 -10.32 -7.44
C MET A 85 9.58 -9.85 -7.37
N GLU A 86 8.90 -9.73 -8.51
CA GLU A 86 7.48 -9.36 -8.54
C GLU A 86 6.63 -10.38 -7.76
N THR A 87 6.90 -11.68 -7.94
CA THR A 87 6.21 -12.76 -7.23
C THR A 87 6.43 -12.66 -5.72
N ILE A 88 7.67 -12.42 -5.29
CA ILE A 88 8.01 -12.27 -3.87
C ILE A 88 7.30 -11.04 -3.29
N ILE A 89 7.35 -9.90 -3.99
CA ILE A 89 6.71 -8.66 -3.56
C ILE A 89 5.20 -8.86 -3.41
N GLN A 90 4.54 -9.42 -4.43
CA GLN A 90 3.11 -9.72 -4.39
C GLN A 90 2.76 -10.65 -3.22
N GLY A 91 3.54 -11.71 -3.01
CA GLY A 91 3.34 -12.64 -1.89
C GLY A 91 3.47 -11.96 -0.52
N CYS A 92 4.53 -11.17 -0.33
CA CYS A 92 4.76 -10.42 0.91
C CYS A 92 3.68 -9.36 1.16
N THR A 93 3.25 -8.64 0.12
CA THR A 93 2.15 -7.66 0.20
C THR A 93 0.86 -8.34 0.65
N LYS A 94 0.49 -9.45 -0.01
CA LYS A 94 -0.69 -10.26 0.33
C LYS A 94 -0.66 -10.74 1.77
N LEU A 95 0.47 -11.29 2.22
CA LEU A 95 0.63 -11.72 3.62
C LEU A 95 0.51 -10.55 4.60
N THR A 96 1.10 -9.40 4.28
CA THR A 96 1.06 -8.21 5.14
C THR A 96 -0.36 -7.69 5.29
N ILE A 97 -1.16 -7.72 4.21
CA ILE A 97 -2.58 -7.36 4.24
C ILE A 97 -3.36 -8.31 5.13
N LEU A 98 -3.24 -9.63 4.92
CA LEU A 98 -3.97 -10.61 5.72
C LEU A 98 -3.63 -10.49 7.21
N LEU A 99 -2.35 -10.29 7.54
CA LEU A 99 -1.92 -10.03 8.91
C LEU A 99 -2.53 -8.74 9.45
N ASN A 100 -2.56 -7.67 8.64
CA ASN A 100 -3.18 -6.42 9.03
C ASN A 100 -4.67 -6.61 9.31
N GLU A 101 -5.43 -7.23 8.42
CA GLU A 101 -6.88 -7.50 8.57
C GLU A 101 -7.19 -8.26 9.87
N ILE A 102 -6.43 -9.32 10.15
CA ILE A 102 -6.64 -10.14 11.36
C ILE A 102 -6.35 -9.32 12.62
N LEU A 103 -5.26 -8.54 12.62
CA LEU A 103 -4.82 -7.80 13.79
C LEU A 103 -5.57 -6.47 13.99
N SER A 104 -6.07 -5.84 12.92
CA SER A 104 -6.82 -4.59 12.98
C SER A 104 -8.32 -4.80 13.20
N LEU A 105 -8.84 -6.02 12.99
CA LEU A 105 -10.25 -6.37 13.09
C LEU A 105 -10.93 -5.76 14.34
N GLN A 106 -10.34 -5.98 15.52
CA GLN A 106 -10.91 -5.47 16.78
C GLN A 106 -11.03 -3.95 16.80
N LYS A 107 -10.04 -3.22 16.27
CA LYS A 107 -10.08 -1.76 16.18
C LYS A 107 -11.17 -1.30 15.21
N GLU A 108 -11.29 -1.97 14.08
CA GLU A 108 -12.20 -1.58 13.01
C GLU A 108 -13.67 -1.75 13.41
N PHE A 109 -14.01 -2.86 14.09
CA PHE A 109 -15.36 -3.07 14.62
C PHE A 109 -15.77 -2.07 15.71
N VAL A 110 -14.83 -1.61 16.54
CA VAL A 110 -15.12 -0.62 17.60
C VAL A 110 -15.34 0.79 17.02
N SER A 111 -14.78 1.06 15.84
CA SER A 111 -14.95 2.35 15.15
C SER A 111 -16.22 2.47 14.30
N LEU A 112 -16.99 1.39 14.15
CA LEU A 112 -18.28 1.43 13.45
C LEU A 112 -19.35 2.06 14.35
N PRO A 113 -20.12 3.05 13.87
CA PRO A 113 -21.24 3.58 14.63
C PRO A 113 -22.28 2.48 14.89
N MET A 114 -22.73 2.35 16.14
CA MET A 114 -23.69 1.36 16.66
C MET A 114 -25.00 1.22 15.85
N SER A 115 -25.31 2.16 14.96
CA SER A 115 -26.46 2.10 14.06
C SER A 115 -26.36 1.03 12.97
N SER A 116 -25.14 0.55 12.65
CA SER A 116 -24.90 -0.49 11.62
C SER A 116 -25.12 -1.93 12.12
N LEU A 117 -25.23 -2.14 13.44
CA LEU A 117 -25.38 -3.47 14.05
C LEU A 117 -26.83 -3.94 14.22
N HIS A 118 -27.84 -3.13 13.84
CA HIS A 118 -29.25 -3.51 13.94
C HIS A 118 -29.76 -4.33 12.73
N GLY A 119 -28.87 -4.77 11.85
CA GLY A 119 -29.18 -5.60 10.68
C GLY A 119 -28.81 -7.08 10.80
N PHE A 120 -28.36 -7.54 11.98
CA PHE A 120 -28.13 -8.96 12.27
C PHE A 120 -29.24 -9.55 13.14
#